data_AF-A0A5B1LNG3-F1
#
_entry.id   AF-A0A5B1LNG3-F1
#
_cell.length_a   1.000
_cell.length_b   1.000
_cell.length_c   1.000
_cell.angle_alpha   90.00
_cell.angle_beta   90.00
_cell.angle_gamma   90.00
#
_symmetry.space_group_name_H-M   'P 1'
#
loop_
_entity.id
_entity.type
_entity.pdbx_description
1 polymer ?
#
loop_
_entity_poly.entity_id
_entity_poly.type
_entity_poly.pdbx_seq_one_letter_code
_entity_poly.pdbx_strand_id
1 'polypeptide(L)'
;MRERGQELLEKSRDVWAIDSRHPAFDRILDEMAPDEARILVMLLKNGPQASVDVRTGGPVGMVSSQLVAPGLNMVGPRAGLRYLDQVPSYLNNLFRLGLIWFSRESLRDHMEYQVLEAQPDVLGAMHSVKFAKVVRRSIHLTPFGEEFVKQALVDEVIATSEDLPEHMAPPEIDAD
;
A
#
# COMPACT_ATOMS: atom_id res chain seq x y z
N MET A 1 13.32 -12.37 -27.17
CA MET A 1 13.59 -11.46 -26.02
C MET A 1 14.49 -10.28 -26.41
N ARG A 2 15.68 -10.50 -26.98
CA ARG A 2 16.59 -9.38 -27.36
C ARG A 2 16.01 -8.45 -28.43
N GLU A 3 15.34 -9.00 -29.44
CA GLU A 3 14.69 -8.25 -30.53
C GLU A 3 13.61 -7.29 -30.00
N ARG A 4 12.66 -7.79 -29.21
CA ARG A 4 11.65 -6.94 -28.54
C ARG A 4 12.26 -5.87 -27.62
N GLY A 5 13.43 -6.14 -27.03
CA GLY A 5 14.19 -5.15 -26.27
C GLY A 5 14.78 -4.05 -27.16
N GLN A 6 15.28 -4.39 -28.35
CA GLN A 6 15.77 -3.41 -29.33
C GLN A 6 14.64 -2.55 -29.88
N GLU A 7 13.48 -3.14 -30.18
CA GLU A 7 12.30 -2.38 -30.62
C GLU A 7 11.87 -1.32 -29.60
N LEU A 8 11.94 -1.64 -28.29
CA LEU A 8 11.66 -0.66 -27.23
C LEU A 8 12.68 0.48 -27.24
N LEU A 9 13.96 0.17 -27.40
CA LEU A 9 15.02 1.17 -27.47
C LEU A 9 14.93 2.04 -28.73
N GLU A 10 14.49 1.48 -29.86
CA GLU A 10 14.25 2.23 -31.09
C GLU A 10 13.06 3.19 -30.93
N LYS A 11 11.94 2.73 -30.36
CA LYS A 11 10.79 3.59 -30.05
C LYS A 11 11.13 4.70 -29.06
N SER A 12 11.96 4.42 -28.06
CA SER A 12 12.44 5.43 -27.10
C SER A 12 13.24 6.57 -27.75
N ARG A 13 13.75 6.38 -28.98
CA ARG A 13 14.50 7.40 -29.71
C ARG A 13 13.59 8.30 -30.56
N ASP A 14 12.31 7.97 -30.66
CA ASP A 14 11.33 8.77 -31.39
C ASP A 14 10.81 9.92 -30.52
N VAL A 15 11.33 11.11 -30.77
CA VAL A 15 10.95 12.35 -30.06
C VAL A 15 9.58 12.90 -30.47
N TRP A 16 8.95 12.33 -31.50
CA TRP A 16 7.61 12.72 -31.97
C TRP A 16 6.52 11.82 -31.43
N ALA A 17 6.88 10.78 -30.66
CA ALA A 17 5.91 9.89 -30.03
C ALA A 17 5.08 10.65 -28.98
N ILE A 18 3.76 10.71 -29.20
CA ILE A 18 2.79 11.23 -28.25
C ILE A 18 2.29 10.03 -27.44
N ASP A 19 3.11 9.53 -26.50
CA ASP A 19 2.67 8.44 -25.64
C ASP A 19 1.82 9.02 -24.51
N SER A 20 0.50 8.77 -24.56
CA SER A 20 -0.47 9.42 -23.66
C SER A 20 -0.73 8.66 -22.36
N ARG A 21 -0.33 7.38 -22.27
CA ARG A 21 -0.54 6.50 -21.10
C ARG A 21 0.54 5.43 -21.02
N HIS A 22 0.92 5.03 -19.82
CA HIS A 22 1.92 3.99 -19.63
C HIS A 22 1.42 2.62 -20.17
N PRO A 23 2.18 1.92 -21.05
CA PRO A 23 1.72 0.70 -21.75
C PRO A 23 1.53 -0.54 -20.87
N ALA A 24 1.76 -0.42 -19.56
CA ALA A 24 1.49 -1.47 -18.59
C ALA A 24 0.09 -1.36 -17.97
N PHE A 25 -0.55 -0.19 -18.03
CA PHE A 25 -1.79 0.07 -17.29
C PHE A 25 -2.95 -0.83 -17.73
N ASP A 26 -3.10 -1.07 -19.03
CA ASP A 26 -4.14 -1.99 -19.53
C ASP A 26 -3.96 -3.41 -18.97
N ARG A 27 -2.72 -3.91 -18.91
CA ARG A 27 -2.43 -5.24 -18.33
C ARG A 27 -2.65 -5.28 -16.83
N ILE A 28 -2.36 -4.19 -16.13
CA ILE A 28 -2.60 -4.07 -14.69
C ILE A 28 -4.11 -4.13 -14.40
N LEU A 29 -4.93 -3.47 -15.21
CA LEU A 29 -6.40 -3.51 -15.08
C LEU A 29 -6.94 -4.94 -15.21
N ASP A 30 -6.39 -5.75 -16.12
CA ASP A 30 -6.76 -7.17 -16.30
C ASP A 30 -6.33 -8.06 -15.11
N GLU A 31 -5.31 -7.64 -14.36
CA GLU A 31 -4.76 -8.38 -13.21
C GLU A 31 -5.34 -7.92 -11.85
N MET A 32 -6.31 -7.01 -11.86
CA MET A 32 -6.87 -6.40 -10.66
C MET A 32 -8.32 -6.82 -10.37
N ALA A 33 -8.62 -6.95 -9.08
CA ALA A 33 -9.99 -7.05 -8.59
C ALA A 33 -10.66 -5.67 -8.46
N PRO A 34 -11.99 -5.56 -8.57
CA PRO A 34 -12.69 -4.29 -8.36
C PRO A 34 -12.44 -3.67 -6.98
N ASP A 35 -12.36 -4.49 -5.93
CA ASP A 35 -12.08 -4.01 -4.57
C ASP A 35 -10.65 -3.47 -4.42
N GLU A 36 -9.67 -3.97 -5.20
CA GLU A 36 -8.31 -3.43 -5.24
C GLU A 36 -8.28 -2.01 -5.84
N ALA A 37 -9.07 -1.77 -6.90
CA ALA A 37 -9.22 -0.42 -7.45
C ALA A 37 -9.81 0.56 -6.42
N ARG A 38 -10.74 0.10 -5.58
CA ARG A 38 -11.31 0.92 -4.49
C ARG A 38 -10.28 1.26 -3.43
N ILE A 39 -9.39 0.32 -3.08
CA ILE A 39 -8.26 0.58 -2.16
C ILE A 39 -7.37 1.69 -2.74
N LEU A 40 -6.99 1.59 -4.02
CA LEU A 40 -6.11 2.56 -4.66
C LEU A 40 -6.73 3.96 -4.73
N VAL A 41 -8.01 4.08 -5.10
CA VAL A 41 -8.72 5.37 -5.10
C VAL A 41 -8.84 5.94 -3.69
N MET A 42 -9.07 5.10 -2.68
CA MET A 42 -9.10 5.55 -1.28
C MET A 42 -7.73 6.05 -0.82
N LEU A 43 -6.64 5.34 -1.16
CA LEU A 43 -5.28 5.78 -0.85
C LEU A 43 -4.93 7.10 -1.56
N LEU A 44 -5.38 7.29 -2.81
CA LEU A 44 -5.15 8.54 -3.53
C LEU A 44 -5.84 9.72 -2.82
N LYS A 45 -7.10 9.54 -2.40
CA LYS A 45 -7.92 10.63 -1.83
C LYS A 45 -7.63 10.90 -0.36
N ASN A 46 -7.46 9.85 0.43
CA ASN A 46 -7.36 9.93 1.89
C ASN A 46 -5.91 9.80 2.37
N GLY A 47 -4.99 9.48 1.47
CA GLY A 47 -3.58 9.38 1.75
C GLY A 47 -3.17 8.05 2.36
N PRO A 48 -1.94 8.00 2.88
CA PRO A 48 -1.37 6.80 3.47
C PRO A 48 -2.20 6.25 4.62
N GLN A 49 -2.24 4.92 4.75
CA GLN A 49 -3.04 4.24 5.77
C GLN A 49 -2.18 3.61 6.86
N ALA A 50 -2.64 3.69 8.10
CA ALA A 50 -1.98 3.08 9.24
C ALA A 50 -2.09 1.55 9.16
N SER A 51 -0.99 0.89 9.49
CA SER A 51 -0.92 -0.56 9.69
C SER A 51 -0.13 -0.85 10.95
N VAL A 52 -0.43 -1.93 11.65
CA VAL A 52 0.35 -2.37 12.81
C VAL A 52 0.64 -3.85 12.74
N ASP A 53 1.79 -4.24 13.28
CA ASP A 53 2.01 -5.62 13.66
C ASP A 53 2.02 -5.76 15.17
N VAL A 54 1.50 -6.87 15.63
CA VAL A 54 1.62 -7.28 17.02
C VAL A 54 2.72 -8.33 17.12
N ARG A 55 3.67 -8.10 18.02
CA ARG A 55 4.79 -9.01 18.29
C ARG A 55 4.89 -9.35 19.77
N THR A 56 5.62 -10.40 20.11
CA THR A 56 6.01 -10.66 21.50
C THR A 56 7.01 -9.61 21.99
N GLY A 57 6.79 -9.14 23.22
CA GLY A 57 7.61 -8.15 23.94
C GLY A 57 8.15 -8.67 25.27
N GLY A 58 8.58 -7.76 26.14
CA GLY A 58 9.13 -8.08 27.46
C GLY A 58 10.42 -8.92 27.41
N PRO A 59 10.76 -9.65 28.50
CA PRO A 59 11.97 -10.48 28.55
C PRO A 59 12.03 -11.55 27.45
N VAL A 60 10.88 -12.07 27.02
CA VAL A 60 10.77 -13.02 25.90
C VAL A 60 11.12 -12.35 24.58
N GLY A 61 10.56 -11.16 24.33
CA GLY A 61 10.84 -10.37 23.12
C GLY A 61 12.26 -9.80 23.04
N MET A 62 13.00 -9.71 24.16
CA MET A 62 14.43 -9.34 24.17
C MET A 62 15.34 -10.44 23.62
N VAL A 63 14.93 -11.71 23.75
CA VAL A 63 15.69 -12.86 23.22
C VAL A 63 15.17 -13.26 21.84
N SER A 64 13.85 -13.25 21.65
CA SER A 64 13.22 -13.56 20.36
C SER A 64 11.85 -12.85 20.26
N SER A 65 11.79 -11.80 19.44
CA SER A 65 10.53 -11.14 19.11
C SER A 65 9.83 -11.92 17.99
N GLN A 66 8.75 -12.60 18.32
CA GLN A 66 7.92 -13.38 17.40
C GLN A 66 6.75 -12.54 16.89
N LEU A 67 6.40 -12.69 15.63
CA LEU A 67 5.25 -12.03 15.02
C LEU A 67 3.96 -12.77 15.42
N VAL A 68 3.05 -12.07 16.10
CA VAL A 68 1.76 -12.60 16.55
C VAL A 68 0.70 -12.38 15.47
N ALA A 69 0.59 -11.14 14.98
CA ALA A 69 -0.32 -10.77 13.90
C ALA A 69 0.35 -9.73 13.01
N PRO A 70 0.55 -10.00 11.70
CA PRO A 70 1.08 -9.04 10.75
C PRO A 70 -0.01 -8.13 10.16
N GLY A 71 0.35 -6.88 9.88
CA GLY A 71 -0.36 -6.04 8.93
C GLY A 71 -1.82 -5.73 9.28
N LEU A 72 -2.19 -5.66 10.56
CA LEU A 72 -3.53 -5.26 10.98
C LEU A 72 -3.78 -3.81 10.58
N ASN A 73 -4.89 -3.54 9.92
CA ASN A 73 -5.16 -2.24 9.29
C ASN A 73 -6.67 -2.04 9.09
N MET A 74 -7.06 -0.81 8.73
CA MET A 74 -8.46 -0.43 8.47
C MET A 74 -8.76 -0.15 6.99
N VAL A 75 -7.91 -0.61 6.06
CA VAL A 75 -8.07 -0.35 4.62
C VAL A 75 -9.40 -0.87 4.09
N GLY A 76 -9.78 -2.10 4.47
CA GLY A 76 -11.03 -2.72 4.01
C GLY A 76 -12.28 -1.89 4.34
N PRO A 77 -12.54 -1.61 5.63
CA PRO A 77 -13.67 -0.76 6.02
C PRO A 77 -13.60 0.64 5.42
N ARG A 78 -12.42 1.27 5.35
CA ARG A 78 -12.25 2.64 4.83
C ARG A 78 -12.50 2.75 3.33
N ALA A 79 -12.10 1.75 2.55
CA ALA A 79 -12.39 1.66 1.13
C ALA A 79 -13.83 1.18 0.85
N GLY A 80 -14.58 0.78 1.89
CA GLY A 80 -15.95 0.28 1.80
C GLY A 80 -16.05 -1.07 1.08
N LEU A 81 -15.03 -1.92 1.25
CA LEU A 81 -14.96 -3.22 0.57
C LEU A 81 -16.05 -4.18 1.06
N ARG A 82 -16.46 -5.09 0.19
CA ARG A 82 -17.47 -6.10 0.54
C ARG A 82 -16.85 -7.29 1.28
N TYR A 83 -15.64 -7.68 0.90
CA TYR A 83 -14.97 -8.88 1.41
C TYR A 83 -13.73 -8.49 2.23
N LEU A 84 -13.95 -8.19 3.51
CA LEU A 84 -12.89 -7.71 4.41
C LEU A 84 -11.83 -8.78 4.69
N ASP A 85 -12.22 -10.05 4.62
CA ASP A 85 -11.34 -11.21 4.76
C ASP A 85 -10.32 -11.33 3.62
N GLN A 86 -10.60 -10.71 2.46
CA GLN A 86 -9.71 -10.72 1.30
C GLN A 86 -8.69 -9.57 1.27
N VAL A 87 -8.76 -8.63 2.22
CA VAL A 87 -7.85 -7.47 2.29
C VAL A 87 -6.36 -7.89 2.23
N PRO A 88 -5.89 -8.93 2.94
CA PRO A 88 -4.49 -9.36 2.80
C PRO A 88 -4.13 -9.78 1.37
N SER A 89 -5.02 -10.50 0.68
CA SER A 89 -4.84 -10.92 -0.72
C SER A 89 -4.77 -9.71 -1.66
N TYR A 90 -5.68 -8.75 -1.48
CA TYR A 90 -5.73 -7.52 -2.26
C TYR A 90 -4.47 -6.68 -2.10
N LEU A 91 -4.03 -6.45 -0.86
CA LEU A 91 -2.81 -5.69 -0.60
C LEU A 91 -1.56 -6.39 -1.17
N ASN A 92 -1.50 -7.73 -1.09
CA ASN A 92 -0.40 -8.49 -1.68
C ASN A 92 -0.36 -8.39 -3.20
N ASN A 93 -1.53 -8.44 -3.87
CA ASN A 93 -1.58 -8.27 -5.33
C ASN A 93 -1.18 -6.85 -5.74
N LEU A 94 -1.70 -5.83 -5.05
CA LEU A 94 -1.33 -4.43 -5.29
C LEU A 94 0.18 -4.19 -5.08
N PHE A 95 0.77 -4.82 -4.06
CA PHE A 95 2.21 -4.79 -3.84
C PHE A 95 2.97 -5.50 -4.96
N ARG A 96 2.52 -6.70 -5.38
CA ARG A 96 3.10 -7.46 -6.51
C ARG A 96 3.07 -6.67 -7.82
N LEU A 97 2.00 -5.92 -8.06
CA LEU A 97 1.84 -5.04 -9.22
C LEU A 97 2.67 -3.74 -9.12
N GLY A 98 3.32 -3.50 -7.97
CA GLY A 98 4.14 -2.31 -7.73
C GLY A 98 3.34 -1.04 -7.50
N LEU A 99 2.05 -1.14 -7.16
CA LEU A 99 1.14 -0.01 -6.99
C LEU A 99 1.15 0.56 -5.57
N ILE A 100 1.50 -0.27 -4.57
CA ILE A 100 1.65 0.15 -3.18
C ILE A 100 2.98 -0.35 -2.60
N TRP A 101 3.41 0.24 -1.49
CA TRP A 101 4.43 -0.34 -0.62
C TRP A 101 3.96 -0.44 0.83
N PHE A 102 4.55 -1.38 1.55
CA PHE A 102 4.49 -1.45 3.01
C PHE A 102 5.72 -0.75 3.58
N SER A 103 5.52 0.38 4.25
CA SER A 103 6.59 1.14 4.89
C SER A 103 6.71 0.80 6.37
N ARG A 104 7.95 0.79 6.86
CA ARG A 104 8.26 0.67 8.30
C ARG A 104 8.11 1.99 9.03
N GLU A 105 8.01 3.11 8.31
CA GLU A 105 7.80 4.41 8.91
C GLU A 105 6.36 4.58 9.37
N SER A 106 6.19 5.25 10.49
CA SER A 106 4.86 5.61 10.98
C SER A 106 4.32 6.82 10.23
N LEU A 107 3.00 6.89 10.10
CA LEU A 107 2.32 8.11 9.67
C LEU A 107 2.64 9.29 10.60
N ARG A 108 2.63 10.50 10.05
CA ARG A 108 2.80 11.74 10.82
C ARG A 108 1.65 11.94 11.82
N ASP A 109 0.42 11.65 11.40
CA ASP A 109 -0.73 11.71 12.29
C ASP A 109 -0.79 10.47 13.19
N HIS A 110 -0.63 10.70 14.49
CA HIS A 110 -0.63 9.65 15.50
C HIS A 110 -2.05 9.21 15.86
N MET A 111 -3.07 10.02 15.57
CA MET A 111 -4.48 9.72 15.86
C MET A 111 -4.94 8.47 15.09
N GLU A 112 -4.48 8.32 13.86
CA GLU A 112 -4.72 7.15 13.01
C GLU A 112 -4.36 5.83 13.69
N TYR A 113 -3.25 5.81 14.42
CA TYR A 113 -2.83 4.64 15.17
C TYR A 113 -3.65 4.42 16.44
N GLN A 114 -4.10 5.47 17.12
CA GLN A 114 -4.94 5.30 18.31
C GLN A 114 -6.28 4.63 17.95
N VAL A 115 -6.87 5.02 16.82
CA VAL A 115 -8.09 4.40 16.30
C VAL A 115 -7.84 2.94 15.90
N LEU A 116 -6.73 2.66 15.23
CA LEU A 116 -6.37 1.30 14.80
C LEU A 116 -6.04 0.38 15.99
N GLU A 117 -5.27 0.86 16.97
CA GLU A 117 -4.87 0.08 18.16
C GLU A 117 -6.07 -0.26 19.06
N ALA A 118 -7.16 0.49 18.96
CA ALA A 118 -8.42 0.21 19.64
C ALA A 118 -9.33 -0.79 18.91
N GLN A 119 -8.95 -1.28 17.71
CA GLN A 119 -9.77 -2.23 16.97
C GLN A 119 -9.78 -3.62 17.63
N PRO A 120 -10.90 -4.38 17.54
CA PRO A 120 -11.04 -5.66 18.21
C PRO A 120 -9.99 -6.71 17.83
N ASP A 121 -9.56 -6.72 16.58
CA ASP A 121 -8.54 -7.62 16.04
C ASP A 121 -7.14 -7.30 16.61
N VAL A 122 -6.77 -6.02 16.71
CA VAL A 122 -5.52 -5.58 17.34
C VAL A 122 -5.52 -5.90 18.84
N LEU A 123 -6.60 -5.56 19.55
CA LEU A 123 -6.74 -5.90 20.97
C LEU A 123 -6.73 -7.41 21.20
N GLY A 124 -7.40 -8.18 20.34
CA GLY A 124 -7.39 -9.64 20.38
C GLY A 124 -5.99 -10.22 20.24
N ALA A 125 -5.20 -9.72 19.28
CA ALA A 125 -3.81 -10.13 19.09
C ALA A 125 -2.90 -9.69 20.25
N MET A 126 -3.13 -8.51 20.85
CA MET A 126 -2.37 -8.06 22.01
C MET A 126 -2.65 -8.92 23.24
N HIS A 127 -3.91 -9.31 23.46
CA HIS A 127 -4.32 -10.13 24.60
C HIS A 127 -3.99 -11.61 24.45
N SER A 128 -3.62 -12.08 23.25
CA SER A 128 -3.22 -13.48 23.02
C SER A 128 -1.82 -13.79 23.56
N VAL A 129 -1.06 -12.79 24.01
CA VAL A 129 0.29 -12.95 24.58
C VAL A 129 0.43 -12.18 25.89
N LYS A 130 1.30 -12.66 26.79
CA LYS A 130 1.53 -12.02 28.10
C LYS A 130 2.15 -10.63 28.00
N PHE A 131 3.04 -10.44 27.02
CA PHE A 131 3.70 -9.17 26.75
C PHE A 131 3.62 -8.91 25.25
N ALA A 132 2.78 -7.96 24.84
CA ALA A 132 2.64 -7.53 23.46
C ALA A 132 3.48 -6.28 23.19
N LYS A 133 4.03 -6.19 21.97
CA LYS A 133 4.66 -5.00 21.41
C LYS A 133 3.97 -4.68 20.09
N VAL A 134 3.41 -3.48 19.98
CA VAL A 134 2.84 -2.96 18.73
C VAL A 134 3.96 -2.29 17.93
N VAL A 135 4.09 -2.66 16.66
CA VAL A 135 5.01 -2.04 15.71
C VAL A 135 4.17 -1.29 14.69
N ARG A 136 4.29 0.04 14.69
CA ARG A 136 3.58 0.90 13.73
C ARG A 136 4.26 0.84 12.37
N ARG A 137 3.43 0.72 11.34
CA ARG A 137 3.77 0.66 9.92
C ARG A 137 2.79 1.51 9.13
N SER A 138 3.03 1.66 7.84
CA SER A 138 2.14 2.42 6.96
C SER A 138 2.05 1.79 5.56
N ILE A 139 0.95 2.06 4.88
CA ILE A 139 0.68 1.62 3.51
C ILE A 139 0.51 2.88 2.67
N HIS A 140 1.23 2.97 1.57
CA HIS A 140 1.17 4.11 0.66
C HIS A 140 1.10 3.63 -0.79
N LEU A 141 0.67 4.53 -1.68
CA LEU A 141 0.89 4.38 -3.11
C LEU A 141 2.38 4.55 -3.42
N THR A 142 2.85 3.82 -4.43
CA THR A 142 4.12 4.15 -5.08
C THR A 142 3.91 5.29 -6.08
N PRO A 143 4.97 5.96 -6.57
CA PRO A 143 4.82 6.97 -7.63
C PRO A 143 4.16 6.39 -8.89
N PHE A 144 4.49 5.14 -9.23
CA PHE A 144 3.86 4.40 -10.32
C PHE A 144 2.38 4.11 -10.04
N GLY A 145 2.05 3.75 -8.80
CA GLY A 145 0.69 3.57 -8.34
C GLY A 145 -0.12 4.86 -8.42
N GLU A 146 0.40 5.98 -7.92
CA GLU A 146 -0.24 7.29 -8.02
C GLU A 146 -0.55 7.67 -9.47
N GLU A 147 0.43 7.52 -10.37
CA GLU A 147 0.25 7.78 -11.80
C GLU A 147 -0.85 6.88 -12.39
N PHE A 148 -0.83 5.58 -12.05
CA PHE A 148 -1.84 4.63 -12.47
C PHE A 148 -3.25 5.04 -12.03
N VAL A 149 -3.45 5.39 -10.74
CA VAL A 149 -4.78 5.81 -10.27
C VAL A 149 -5.25 7.07 -10.98
N LYS A 150 -4.37 8.08 -11.11
CA LYS A 150 -4.67 9.36 -11.76
C LYS A 150 -5.06 9.20 -13.23
N GLN A 151 -4.42 8.30 -13.96
CA GLN A 151 -4.67 8.10 -15.39
C GLN A 151 -5.78 7.08 -15.71
N ALA A 152 -5.99 6.08 -14.85
CA ALA A 152 -6.84 4.93 -15.17
C ALA A 152 -8.12 4.80 -14.32
N LEU A 153 -8.17 5.39 -13.12
CA LEU A 153 -9.24 5.10 -12.14
C LEU A 153 -10.07 6.30 -11.68
N VAL A 154 -9.64 7.53 -11.96
CA VAL A 154 -10.34 8.76 -11.57
C VAL A 154 -10.52 9.70 -12.76
N ASP A 155 -11.40 10.69 -12.60
CA ASP A 155 -11.57 11.75 -13.60
C ASP A 155 -10.44 12.79 -13.51
N GLU A 156 -10.36 13.64 -14.54
CA GLU A 156 -9.33 14.68 -14.64
C GLU A 156 -9.39 15.66 -13.46
N VAL A 157 -10.58 15.94 -12.93
CA VAL A 157 -10.80 16.83 -11.79
C VAL A 157 -10.09 16.32 -10.54
N ILE A 158 -10.25 15.03 -10.22
CA ILE A 158 -9.54 14.41 -9.10
C ILE A 158 -8.05 14.28 -9.41
N ALA A 159 -7.70 13.87 -10.63
CA ALA A 159 -6.33 13.59 -11.03
C ALA A 159 -5.40 14.81 -10.90
N THR A 160 -5.91 16.01 -11.17
CA THR A 160 -5.16 17.27 -11.13
C THR A 160 -5.39 18.09 -9.85
N SER A 161 -6.08 17.53 -8.84
CA SER A 161 -6.33 18.24 -7.59
C SER A 161 -5.02 18.53 -6.83
N GLU A 162 -4.81 19.77 -6.42
CA GLU A 162 -3.66 20.18 -5.59
C GLU A 162 -3.79 19.73 -4.13
N ASP A 163 -5.01 19.37 -3.69
CA ASP A 163 -5.30 18.95 -2.32
C ASP A 163 -5.04 17.45 -2.07
N LEU A 164 -4.41 16.75 -3.02
CA LEU A 164 -4.13 15.32 -2.85
C LEU A 164 -3.03 15.11 -1.79
N PRO A 165 -3.25 14.19 -0.83
CA PRO A 165 -2.27 13.90 0.22
C PRO A 165 -0.99 13.27 -0.32
N GLU A 166 0.14 13.62 0.30
CA GLU A 166 1.46 13.09 -0.07
C GLU A 166 1.63 11.63 0.34
N HIS A 167 2.22 10.84 -0.57
CA HIS A 167 2.74 9.51 -0.29
C HIS A 167 4.26 9.57 -0.19
N MET A 168 4.84 8.91 0.82
CA MET A 168 6.28 8.94 1.08
C MET A 168 6.92 7.63 0.65
N ALA A 169 8.07 7.72 -0.02
CA ALA A 169 8.95 6.59 -0.26
C ALA A 169 9.44 6.01 1.08
N PRO A 170 9.42 4.67 1.28
CA PRO A 170 10.04 4.07 2.43
C PRO A 170 11.54 4.33 2.32
N PRO A 171 12.23 4.60 3.43
CA PRO A 171 13.69 4.70 3.44
C PRO A 171 14.29 3.39 2.91
N GLU A 172 15.46 3.48 2.27
CA GLU A 172 16.20 2.29 1.83
C GLU A 172 16.36 1.33 3.01
N ILE A 173 16.13 0.04 2.75
CA ILE A 173 16.26 -0.98 3.77
C ILE A 173 17.75 -1.11 4.07
N ASP A 174 18.22 -0.55 5.19
CA ASP A 174 19.47 -1.01 5.79
C ASP A 174 19.29 -2.50 6.08
N ALA A 175 20.09 -3.31 5.39
CA ALA A 175 20.12 -4.75 5.54
C ALA A 175 20.78 -5.10 6.89
N ASP A 176 19.99 -5.05 7.96
CA ASP A 176 20.30 -5.67 9.25
C ASP A 176 19.89 -7.15 9.28
#